data_AF-A0A1I4BJB6-F1
#
_entry.id   AF-A0A1I4BJB6-F1
#
_cell.length_a   1.000
_cell.length_b   1.000
_cell.length_c   1.000
_cell.angle_alpha   90.00
_cell.angle_beta   90.00
_cell.angle_gamma   90.00
#
_symmetry.space_group_name_H-M   'P 1'
#
loop_
_entity.id
_entity.type
_entity.pdbx_description
1 polymer ?
#
loop_
_entity_poly.entity_id
_entity_poly.type
_entity_poly.pdbx_seq_one_letter_code
_entity_poly.pdbx_strand_id
1 'polypeptide(L)' 'MAVSVDRKDHTASELRRLAAGSRDASAARRMLALALVLEGVPRAVAAETCGMDRQTLRDWVHRYNAEGVSGLSNR' A
#
# COMPACT_ATOMS: atom_id res chain seq x y z
N MET A 1 12.52 -5.33 12.03
CA MET A 1 11.15 -5.34 12.60
C MET A 1 10.12 -5.51 11.50
N ALA A 2 9.03 -6.24 11.73
CA ALA A 2 7.88 -6.23 10.81
C ALA A 2 7.14 -4.89 10.91
N VAL A 3 6.72 -4.29 9.80
CA VAL A 3 5.77 -3.16 9.82
C VAL A 3 4.41 -3.72 9.44
N SER A 4 3.39 -3.36 10.21
CA SER A 4 2.00 -3.72 9.98
C SER A 4 1.24 -2.49 9.47
N VAL A 5 0.13 -2.71 8.77
CA VAL A 5 -0.78 -1.62 8.43
C VAL A 5 -1.66 -1.39 9.66
N ASP A 6 -1.32 -0.37 10.46
CA ASP A 6 -1.99 -0.10 11.73
C ASP A 6 -3.18 0.85 11.56
N ARG A 7 -3.16 1.65 10.49
CA ARG A 7 -4.23 2.58 10.14
C ARG A 7 -5.44 1.82 9.56
N LYS A 8 -6.60 2.00 10.20
CA LYS A 8 -7.87 1.35 9.85
C LYS A 8 -8.84 2.23 9.06
N ASP A 9 -8.39 3.40 8.61
CA ASP A 9 -9.19 4.35 7.83
C ASP A 9 -9.71 3.76 6.51
N HIS A 10 -9.05 2.72 5.99
CA HIS A 10 -9.43 2.05 4.76
C HIS A 10 -9.32 0.53 4.89
N THR A 11 -10.32 -0.15 4.36
CA THR A 11 -10.32 -1.58 4.06
C THR A 11 -9.52 -1.88 2.79
N ALA A 12 -9.15 -3.15 2.58
CA ALA A 12 -8.51 -3.57 1.34
C ALA A 12 -9.34 -3.24 0.09
N SER A 13 -10.67 -3.38 0.16
CA SER A 13 -11.59 -3.05 -0.93
C SER A 13 -11.63 -1.55 -1.24
N GLU A 14 -11.57 -0.69 -0.22
CA GLU A 14 -11.50 0.77 -0.42
C GLU A 14 -10.17 1.18 -1.06
N LEU A 15 -9.05 0.60 -0.63
CA LEU A 15 -7.75 0.83 -1.27
C LEU A 15 -7.75 0.41 -2.74
N ARG A 16 -8.39 -0.70 -3.09
CA ARG A 16 -8.56 -1.10 -4.50
C ARG A 16 -9.41 -0.09 -5.28
N ARG A 17 -10.49 0.38 -4.69
CA ARG A 17 -11.39 1.35 -5.32
C ARG A 17 -10.66 2.69 -5.57
N LEU A 18 -9.87 3.14 -4.61
CA LEU A 18 -9.01 4.32 -4.74
C LEU A 18 -7.91 4.11 -5.78
N ALA A 19 -7.29 2.92 -5.82
CA ALA A 19 -6.30 2.59 -6.84
C ALA A 19 -6.89 2.65 -8.26
N ALA A 20 -8.10 2.12 -8.45
CA ALA A 20 -8.81 2.15 -9.73
C ALA A 20 -9.16 3.58 -10.19
N GLY A 21 -9.36 4.51 -9.26
CA GLY A 21 -9.60 5.93 -9.55
C GLY A 21 -8.34 6.79 -9.65
N SER A 22 -7.15 6.24 -9.36
CA SER A 22 -5.90 7.00 -9.33
C SER A 22 -5.38 7.30 -10.74
N ARG A 23 -4.94 8.54 -10.95
CA ARG A 23 -4.21 8.95 -12.16
C ARG A 23 -2.72 8.68 -12.07
N ASP A 24 -2.20 8.44 -10.87
CA ASP A 24 -0.81 8.05 -10.63
C ASP A 24 -0.74 6.52 -10.53
N ALA A 25 -0.13 5.90 -11.54
CA ALA A 25 0.05 4.45 -11.62
C ALA A 25 0.98 3.90 -10.52
N SER A 26 1.92 4.71 -10.02
CA SER A 26 2.78 4.32 -8.90
C SER A 26 2.00 4.37 -7.59
N ALA A 27 1.22 5.43 -7.35
CA ALA A 27 0.29 5.49 -6.23
C ALA A 27 -0.73 4.33 -6.24
N ALA A 28 -1.28 4.01 -7.41
CA ALA A 28 -2.18 2.88 -7.61
C ALA A 28 -1.55 1.55 -7.19
N ARG A 29 -0.33 1.25 -7.66
CA ARG A 29 0.39 0.02 -7.27
C ARG A 29 0.66 -0.06 -5.77
N ARG A 30 0.96 1.06 -5.12
CA ARG A 30 1.18 1.11 -3.66
C ARG A 30 -0.10 0.83 -2.88
N MET A 31 -1.23 1.38 -3.33
CA MET A 31 -2.55 1.09 -2.75
C MET A 31 -2.92 -0.38 -2.91
N LEU A 32 -2.67 -0.98 -4.08
CA LEU A 32 -2.89 -2.42 -4.30
C LEU A 32 -2.00 -3.28 -3.40
N ALA A 33 -0.73 -2.91 -3.24
CA ALA A 33 0.19 -3.64 -2.38
C ALA A 33 -0.27 -3.61 -0.91
N LEU A 34 -0.75 -2.46 -0.43
CA LEU A 34 -1.33 -2.33 0.92
C LEU A 34 -2.61 -3.15 1.09
N ALA A 35 -3.48 -3.20 0.07
CA ALA A 35 -4.68 -4.01 0.09
C ALA A 35 -4.35 -5.50 0.26
N LEU A 36 -3.34 -6.02 -0.45
CA LEU A 36 -2.86 -7.40 -0.28
C LEU A 36 -2.34 -7.65 1.14
N VAL A 37 -1.57 -6.71 1.71
CA VAL A 37 -1.06 -6.84 3.09
C VAL A 37 -2.21 -6.87 4.10
N LEU A 38 -3.25 -6.06 3.91
CA LEU A 38 -4.45 -6.09 4.77
C LEU A 38 -5.22 -7.40 4.69
N GLU A 39 -5.14 -8.11 3.56
CA GLU A 39 -5.71 -9.45 3.37
C GLU A 39 -4.82 -10.57 3.93
N GLY A 40 -3.71 -10.22 4.58
CA GLY A 40 -2.78 -11.18 5.16
C GLY A 40 -1.77 -11.76 4.17
N VAL A 41 -1.69 -11.24 2.94
CA VAL A 41 -0.65 -11.63 1.99
C VAL A 41 0.71 -11.21 2.55
N PRO A 42 1.73 -12.09 2.53
CA PRO A 42 3.06 -11.73 2.98
C PRO A 42 3.59 -10.52 2.21
N ARG A 43 4.17 -9.53 2.92
CA ARG A 43 4.69 -8.29 2.30
C ARG A 43 5.64 -8.52 1.13
N ALA A 44 6.45 -9.59 1.16
CA ALA A 44 7.32 -9.91 0.04
C ALA A 44 6.53 -10.23 -1.24
N VAL A 45 5.51 -11.08 -1.12
CA VAL A 45 4.61 -11.47 -2.21
C VAL A 45 3.79 -10.27 -2.68
N ALA A 46 3.28 -9.46 -1.76
CA ALA A 46 2.53 -8.24 -2.09
C ALA A 46 3.39 -7.22 -2.86
N ALA A 47 4.65 -7.05 -2.44
CA ALA A 47 5.59 -6.14 -3.11
C ALA A 47 5.90 -6.63 -4.53
N GLU A 48 6.25 -7.91 -4.69
CA GLU A 48 6.52 -8.53 -5.99
C GLU A 48 5.32 -8.44 -6.93
N THR A 49 4.13 -8.79 -6.44
CA THR A 49 2.86 -8.70 -7.19
C THR A 49 2.60 -7.28 -7.70
N CYS A 50 3.01 -6.26 -6.96
CA CYS A 50 2.82 -4.85 -7.32
C CYS A 50 4.07 -4.20 -7.94
N GLY A 51 5.07 -5.00 -8.32
CA GLY A 51 6.26 -4.53 -9.06
C GLY A 51 7.17 -3.62 -8.24
N MET A 52 7.38 -3.94 -6.96
CA MET A 52 8.33 -3.25 -6.09
C MET A 52 9.07 -4.23 -5.18
N ASP A 53 10.19 -3.80 -4.60
CA ASP A 53 10.88 -4.60 -3.60
C ASP A 53 10.23 -4.47 -2.21
N ARG A 54 10.55 -5.41 -1.33
CA ARG A 54 9.98 -5.49 0.03
C ARG A 54 10.33 -4.29 0.90
N GLN A 55 11.50 -3.69 0.72
CA GLN A 55 11.92 -2.52 1.50
C GLN A 55 11.17 -1.27 1.03
N THR A 56 11.02 -1.09 -0.27
CA THR A 56 10.14 -0.05 -0.83
C THR A 56 8.73 -0.17 -0.28
N LEU A 57 8.11 -1.35 -0.30
CA LEU A 57 6.77 -1.53 0.26
C LEU A 57 6.73 -1.20 1.76
N ARG A 58 7.76 -1.60 2.53
CA ARG A 58 7.86 -1.25 3.96
C ARG A 58 7.83 0.26 4.18
N ASP A 59 8.55 1.03 3.38
CA ASP A 59 8.60 2.49 3.50
C ASP A 59 7.25 3.13 3.13
N TRP A 60 6.52 2.56 2.17
CA TRP A 60 5.14 2.96 1.86
C TRP A 60 4.16 2.62 2.97
N VAL A 61 4.30 1.48 3.65
CA VAL A 61 3.46 1.16 4.82
C VAL A 61 3.67 2.19 5.92
N HIS A 62 4.91 2.58 6.20
CA HIS A 62 5.20 3.62 7.19
C HIS A 62 4.54 4.95 6.85
N ARG A 63 4.62 5.39 5.58
CA ARG A 63 3.96 6.61 5.14
C ARG A 63 2.45 6.52 5.14
N TYR A 64 1.88 5.40 4.73
CA TYR A 64 0.44 5.19 4.83
C TYR A 64 -0.03 5.26 6.28
N ASN A 65 0.69 4.64 7.22
CA ASN A 65 0.32 4.70 8.63
C ASN A 65 0.35 6.16 9.14
N ALA A 66 1.36 6.95 8.74
CA ALA A 66 1.51 8.34 9.16
C ALA A 66 0.52 9.32 8.49
N GLU A 67 0.29 9.18 7.18
CA GLU A 67 -0.37 10.21 6.34
C GLU A 67 -1.62 9.69 5.60
N GLY A 68 -1.91 8.39 5.68
CA GLY A 68 -2.97 7.74 4.92
C GLY A 68 -2.65 7.67 3.44
N VAL A 69 -3.70 7.70 2.61
CA VAL A 69 -3.59 7.60 1.14
C VAL A 69 -2.79 8.77 0.56
N SER A 70 -2.83 9.94 1.21
CA SER A 70 -2.05 11.12 0.78
C SER A 70 -0.53 10.87 0.79
N GLY A 71 -0.05 9.98 1.68
CA GLY A 71 1.35 9.60 1.76
C GLY A 71 1.82 8.61 0.68
N LEU A 72 0.91 8.16 -0.20
CA LEU A 72 1.21 7.17 -1.25
C LEU A 72 1.55 7.78 -2.61
N SER A 73 1.38 9.08 -2.76
CA SER A 73 1.83 9.83 -3.94
C SER A 73 3.30 10.19 -3.81
N ASN A 74 4.01 10.28 -4.95
CA ASN A 74 5.29 10.99 -4.96
C ASN A 74 4.99 12.49 -4.80
N ARG A 75 5.76 13.15 -3.94
CA ARG A 75 5.76 14.62 -3.81
C ARG A 75 6.76 15.20 -4.79
#